data_AF-A0AA50DYN5-F1
#
_entry.id   AF-A0AA50DYN5-F1
#
_cell.length_a   1.000
_cell.length_b   1.000
_cell.length_c   1.000
_cell.angle_alpha   90.00
_cell.angle_beta   90.00
_cell.angle_gamma   90.00
#
_symmetry.space_group_name_H-M   'P 1'
#
loop_
_entity.id
_entity.type
_entity.pdbx_description
1 polymer ?
#
loop_
_entity_poly.entity_id
_entity_poly.type
_entity_poly.pdbx_seq_one_letter_code
_entity_poly.pdbx_strand_id
1 'polypeptide(L)'
;MGAIVLAVLIIYPFLRSGWGTLISAIAIPLSLLGTFIVMAALDFNLETLTLLALALIIGIVVDDAIVDVENIARHVEAGEPPKRAAKIGTEEIEPNCVCHHFFHCGGVFTHCPVGGTLGEFFFPFAVTVSAAVIVSLLVARTLSPVLTVLWLRPQPQRSPSWFSRCLDTLGDGYQRVLAWSLGHRWWIVALAMASLIAGLAIIPLIPQGFVPTLDRGNLTLFFNPLLQKLLGRCLLPQG
;
A
#
# COMPACT_ATOMS: atom_id res chain seq x y z
N MET A 1 3.88 17.23 15.64
CA MET A 1 2.51 17.73 15.87
C MET A 1 1.72 17.91 14.58
N GLY A 2 2.20 18.62 13.56
CA GLY A 2 1.45 18.83 12.30
C GLY A 2 0.99 17.55 11.59
N ALA A 3 1.86 16.53 11.48
CA ALA A 3 1.48 15.24 10.90
C ALA A 3 0.39 14.49 11.69
N ILE A 4 0.40 14.59 13.02
CA ILE A 4 -0.61 13.95 13.89
C ILE A 4 -1.96 14.65 13.72
N VAL A 5 -1.96 15.98 13.70
CA VAL A 5 -3.17 16.78 13.49
C VAL A 5 -3.75 16.50 12.10
N LEU A 6 -2.91 16.44 11.06
CA LEU A 6 -3.35 16.13 9.70
C LEU A 6 -3.90 14.70 9.58
N ALA A 7 -3.25 13.72 10.23
CA ALA A 7 -3.73 12.34 10.23
C ALA A 7 -5.09 12.21 10.93
N VAL A 8 -5.28 12.84 12.09
CA VAL A 8 -6.59 12.86 12.79
C VAL A 8 -7.63 13.57 11.92
N LEU A 9 -7.29 14.69 11.29
CA LEU A 9 -8.20 15.42 10.40
C LEU A 9 -8.63 14.62 9.17
N ILE A 10 -7.75 13.76 8.63
CA ILE A 10 -8.06 12.93 7.46
C ILE A 10 -8.82 11.66 7.86
N ILE A 11 -8.49 11.03 8.99
CA ILE A 11 -9.13 9.77 9.42
C ILE A 11 -10.51 10.04 10.02
N TYR A 12 -10.67 11.10 10.83
CA TYR A 12 -11.92 11.42 11.54
C TYR A 12 -13.17 11.57 10.66
N PRO A 13 -13.12 12.15 9.45
CA PRO A 13 -14.27 12.25 8.56
C PRO A 13 -14.61 10.94 7.85
N PHE A 14 -13.62 10.06 7.60
CA PHE A 14 -13.83 8.73 7.02
C PHE A 14 -14.44 7.73 8.01
N LEU A 15 -14.29 8.00 9.31
CA LEU A 15 -14.73 7.22 10.47
C LEU A 15 -16.26 7.13 10.66
N ARG A 16 -17.03 7.20 9.56
CA ARG A 16 -18.50 7.23 9.44
C ARG A 16 -19.23 6.15 10.27
N SER A 17 -18.51 5.17 10.82
CA SER A 17 -18.83 4.53 12.10
C SER A 17 -17.56 4.20 12.92
N GLY A 18 -17.53 4.56 14.21
CA GLY A 18 -16.38 4.26 15.10
C GLY A 18 -16.08 2.76 15.24
N TRP A 19 -17.09 1.91 15.04
CA TRP A 19 -16.95 0.46 15.06
C TRP A 19 -16.21 -0.06 13.84
N GLY A 20 -16.50 0.45 12.64
CA GLY A 20 -15.81 -0.01 11.43
C GLY A 20 -14.32 0.28 11.44
N THR A 21 -13.94 1.44 11.99
CA THR A 21 -12.53 1.79 12.16
C THR A 21 -11.86 0.99 13.26
N LEU A 22 -12.56 0.64 14.35
CA LEU A 22 -12.01 -0.24 15.37
C LEU A 22 -11.72 -1.65 14.80
N ILE A 23 -12.62 -2.17 13.94
CA ILE A 23 -12.40 -3.44 13.24
C ILE A 23 -11.15 -3.36 12.36
N SER A 24 -11.02 -2.30 11.56
CA SER A 24 -9.84 -2.06 10.71
C SER A 24 -8.56 -1.92 11.54
N ALA A 25 -8.61 -1.19 12.66
CA ALA A 25 -7.49 -0.98 13.57
C ALA A 25 -6.98 -2.28 14.22
N ILE A 26 -7.82 -3.31 14.35
CA ILE A 26 -7.44 -4.63 14.85
C ILE A 26 -6.96 -5.54 13.71
N ALA A 27 -7.56 -5.43 12.52
CA ALA A 27 -7.19 -6.24 11.35
C ALA A 27 -5.75 -5.97 10.89
N ILE A 28 -5.30 -4.71 10.92
CA ILE A 28 -3.94 -4.31 10.51
C ILE A 28 -2.85 -5.01 11.33
N PRO A 29 -2.79 -4.87 12.67
CA PRO A 29 -1.74 -5.52 13.46
C PRO A 29 -1.83 -7.04 13.40
N LEU A 30 -3.04 -7.62 13.30
CA LEU A 30 -3.19 -9.07 13.17
C LEU A 30 -2.62 -9.60 11.86
N SER A 31 -2.84 -8.87 10.75
CA SER A 31 -2.30 -9.24 9.43
C SER A 31 -0.78 -9.12 9.40
N LEU A 32 -0.22 -8.08 10.03
CA LEU A 32 1.23 -7.93 10.17
C LEU A 32 1.82 -9.04 11.04
N LEU A 33 1.15 -9.41 12.14
CA LEU A 33 1.61 -10.50 13.00
C LEU A 33 1.66 -11.83 12.25
N GLY A 34 0.63 -12.15 11.45
CA GLY A 34 0.67 -13.34 10.59
C GLY A 34 1.76 -13.28 9.53
N THR A 35 2.06 -12.08 8.99
CA THR A 35 3.19 -11.88 8.09
C THR A 35 4.52 -12.18 8.77
N PHE A 36 4.73 -11.69 9.99
CA PHE A 36 5.94 -11.96 10.77
C PHE A 36 6.10 -13.45 11.07
N ILE A 37 5.02 -14.19 11.29
CA ILE A 37 5.07 -15.65 11.46
C ILE A 37 5.62 -16.31 10.20
N VAL A 38 5.15 -15.92 9.01
CA VAL A 38 5.65 -16.46 7.74
C VAL A 38 7.12 -16.10 7.51
N MET A 39 7.51 -14.86 7.79
CA MET A 39 8.91 -14.42 7.70
C MET A 39 9.81 -15.21 8.64
N ALA A 40 9.38 -15.43 9.89
CA ALA A 40 10.11 -16.23 10.87
C ALA A 40 10.22 -17.69 10.44
N ALA A 41 9.17 -18.26 9.83
CA ALA A 41 9.18 -19.62 9.31
C ALA A 41 10.14 -19.80 8.10
N LEU A 42 10.50 -18.72 7.41
CA LEU A 42 11.42 -18.70 6.27
C LEU A 42 12.80 -18.12 6.63
N ASP A 43 13.08 -17.91 7.92
CA ASP A 43 14.33 -17.34 8.46
C ASP A 43 14.73 -15.98 7.84
N PHE A 44 13.74 -15.14 7.53
CA PHE A 44 13.99 -13.79 7.01
C PHE A 44 14.24 -12.76 8.13
N ASN A 45 15.28 -11.96 7.95
CA ASN A 45 15.61 -10.86 8.85
C ASN A 45 14.85 -9.56 8.50
N LEU A 46 14.76 -8.67 9.49
CA LEU A 46 14.23 -7.32 9.33
C LEU A 46 15.31 -6.38 8.77
N GLU A 47 15.47 -6.45 7.46
CA GLU A 47 16.36 -5.60 6.68
C GLU A 47 15.59 -4.42 6.07
N THR A 48 16.30 -3.42 5.56
CA THR A 48 15.68 -2.23 4.95
C THR A 48 14.65 -2.60 3.88
N LEU A 49 14.88 -3.64 3.08
CA LEU A 49 13.96 -4.06 2.04
C LEU A 49 12.71 -4.77 2.59
N THR A 50 12.84 -5.65 3.58
CA THR A 50 11.65 -6.28 4.19
C THR A 50 10.85 -5.28 5.01
N LEU A 51 11.48 -4.28 5.62
CA LEU A 51 10.78 -3.14 6.23
C LEU A 51 10.06 -2.27 5.19
N LEU A 52 10.66 -2.05 4.02
CA LEU A 52 10.01 -1.35 2.90
C LEU A 52 8.79 -2.14 2.39
N ALA A 53 8.90 -3.47 2.28
CA ALA A 53 7.77 -4.35 1.93
C ALA A 53 6.61 -4.21 2.92
N LEU A 54 6.91 -4.24 4.23
CA LEU A 54 5.91 -4.07 5.28
C LEU A 54 5.30 -2.65 5.27
N ALA A 55 6.09 -1.62 4.99
CA ALA A 55 5.57 -0.26 4.85
C ALA A 55 4.59 -0.13 3.67
N LEU A 56 4.91 -0.77 2.53
CA LEU A 56 4.04 -0.80 1.35
C LEU A 56 2.73 -1.56 1.64
N ILE A 57 2.81 -2.69 2.35
CA ILE A 57 1.63 -3.55 2.55
C ILE A 57 0.58 -2.95 3.48
N ILE A 58 0.96 -2.06 4.40
CA ILE A 58 0.00 -1.45 5.32
C ILE A 58 -1.15 -0.79 4.55
N GLY A 59 -0.89 -0.14 3.40
CA GLY A 59 -1.94 0.44 2.57
C GLY A 59 -2.94 -0.60 2.05
N ILE A 60 -2.44 -1.72 1.52
CA ILE A 60 -3.27 -2.79 0.95
C ILE A 60 -4.11 -3.46 2.05
N VAL A 61 -3.50 -3.73 3.20
CA VAL A 61 -4.18 -4.34 4.35
C VAL A 61 -5.30 -3.45 4.89
N VAL A 62 -5.07 -2.14 4.94
CA VAL A 62 -6.06 -1.15 5.39
C VAL A 62 -7.25 -1.12 4.43
N ASP A 63 -6.98 -1.09 3.12
CA ASP A 63 -8.02 -1.04 2.09
C ASP A 63 -8.94 -2.27 2.14
N ASP A 64 -8.39 -3.47 2.31
CA ASP A 64 -9.18 -4.71 2.42
C ASP A 64 -10.14 -4.67 3.61
N ALA A 65 -9.64 -4.26 4.78
CA ALA A 65 -10.43 -4.20 6.00
C ALA A 65 -11.54 -3.14 5.92
N ILE A 66 -11.25 -1.98 5.33
CA ILE A 66 -12.23 -0.89 5.18
C ILE A 66 -13.31 -1.28 4.19
N VAL A 67 -12.94 -1.80 3.02
CA VAL A 67 -13.90 -2.15 1.95
C VAL A 67 -14.87 -3.23 2.40
N ASP A 68 -14.39 -4.29 3.07
CA ASP A 68 -15.27 -5.36 3.58
C ASP A 68 -16.26 -4.81 4.63
N VAL A 69 -15.78 -3.98 5.57
CA VAL A 69 -16.62 -3.39 6.62
C VAL A 69 -17.66 -2.43 6.04
N GLU A 70 -17.27 -1.57 5.10
CA GLU A 70 -18.16 -0.60 4.46
C GLU A 70 -19.28 -1.30 3.68
N ASN A 71 -18.93 -2.37 2.94
CA ASN A 71 -19.91 -3.09 2.14
C ASN A 71 -20.93 -3.81 3.01
N ILE A 72 -20.48 -4.48 4.08
CA ILE A 72 -21.38 -5.12 5.05
C ILE A 72 -22.23 -4.06 5.75
N ALA A 73 -21.64 -2.92 6.13
CA ALA A 73 -22.36 -1.83 6.78
C ALA A 73 -23.48 -1.26 5.90
N ARG A 74 -23.23 -1.10 4.60
CA ARG A 74 -24.25 -0.65 3.63
C ARG A 74 -25.46 -1.58 3.60
N HIS A 75 -25.25 -2.90 3.65
CA HIS A 75 -26.35 -3.88 3.70
C HIS A 75 -27.12 -3.85 5.03
N VAL A 76 -26.42 -3.63 6.15
CA VAL A 76 -27.07 -3.44 7.46
C VAL A 76 -27.91 -2.16 7.47
N GLU A 77 -27.41 -1.07 6.87
CA GLU A 77 -28.13 0.19 6.73
C GLU A 77 -29.34 0.08 5.77
N ALA A 78 -29.27 -0.81 4.77
CA ALA A 78 -30.39 -1.15 3.90
C ALA A 78 -31.48 -1.99 4.59
N GLY A 79 -31.26 -2.42 5.85
CA GLY A 79 -32.24 -3.14 6.67
C GLY A 79 -32.04 -4.66 6.73
N GLU A 80 -30.98 -5.20 6.13
CA GLU A 80 -30.67 -6.63 6.23
C GLU A 80 -30.16 -6.99 7.64
N PRO A 81 -30.53 -8.16 8.21
CA PRO A 81 -30.01 -8.58 9.50
C PRO A 81 -28.48 -8.80 9.40
N PRO A 82 -27.68 -8.44 10.44
CA PRO A 82 -26.21 -8.41 10.35
C PRO A 82 -25.55 -9.68 9.81
N LYS A 83 -26.05 -10.87 10.19
CA LYS A 83 -25.55 -12.15 9.68
C LYS A 83 -25.74 -12.31 8.17
N ARG A 84 -26.88 -11.87 7.64
CA ARG A 84 -27.19 -11.95 6.21
C ARG A 84 -26.45 -10.87 5.44
N ALA A 85 -26.39 -9.66 5.99
CA ALA A 85 -25.61 -8.56 5.45
C ALA A 85 -24.12 -8.93 5.32
N ALA A 86 -23.55 -9.61 6.30
CA ALA A 86 -22.16 -10.08 6.25
C ALA A 86 -21.94 -11.11 5.14
N LYS A 87 -22.87 -12.05 4.96
CA LYS A 87 -22.79 -13.05 3.89
C LYS A 87 -22.85 -12.39 2.51
N ILE A 88 -23.89 -11.61 2.25
CA ILE A 88 -24.10 -10.93 0.96
C ILE A 88 -22.94 -9.97 0.68
N GLY A 89 -22.56 -9.16 1.68
CA GLY A 89 -21.51 -8.17 1.53
C GLY A 89 -20.14 -8.80 1.24
N THR A 90 -19.85 -9.97 1.79
CA THR A 90 -18.60 -10.70 1.50
C THR A 90 -18.63 -11.31 0.10
N GLU A 91 -19.74 -11.95 -0.29
CA GLU A 91 -19.91 -12.60 -1.61
C GLU A 91 -19.82 -11.60 -2.78
N GLU A 92 -20.25 -10.35 -2.60
CA GLU A 92 -20.16 -9.30 -3.61
C GLU A 92 -18.71 -8.87 -3.93
N ILE A 93 -17.83 -8.86 -2.92
CA ILE A 93 -16.47 -8.32 -3.05
C ILE A 93 -15.45 -9.44 -3.29
N GLU A 94 -15.74 -10.66 -2.84
CA GLU A 94 -14.82 -11.80 -2.88
C GLU A 94 -14.09 -11.95 -4.22
N PRO A 95 -14.75 -11.94 -5.39
CA PRO A 95 -14.06 -12.14 -6.67
C PRO A 95 -13.05 -11.04 -6.95
N ASN A 96 -13.39 -9.78 -6.65
CA ASN A 96 -12.52 -8.63 -6.91
C ASN A 96 -11.27 -8.67 -6.02
N CYS A 97 -11.43 -8.95 -4.73
CA CYS A 97 -10.29 -9.07 -3.82
C CYS A 97 -9.35 -10.20 -4.23
N VAL A 98 -9.87 -11.40 -4.53
CA VAL A 98 -9.02 -12.53 -4.93
C VAL A 98 -8.23 -12.20 -6.19
N CYS A 99 -8.87 -11.59 -7.20
CA CYS A 99 -8.17 -11.12 -8.40
C CYS A 99 -7.10 -10.09 -8.08
N HIS A 100 -7.42 -9.06 -7.28
CA HIS A 100 -6.46 -8.03 -6.87
C HIS A 100 -5.22 -8.63 -6.22
N HIS A 101 -5.42 -9.52 -5.25
CA HIS A 101 -4.34 -10.18 -4.50
C HIS A 101 -3.49 -11.07 -5.41
N PHE A 102 -4.13 -11.82 -6.32
CA PHE A 102 -3.43 -12.65 -7.29
C PHE A 102 -2.52 -11.83 -8.21
N PHE A 103 -3.03 -10.72 -8.76
CA PHE A 103 -2.23 -9.83 -9.59
C PHE A 103 -1.13 -9.13 -8.81
N HIS A 104 -1.40 -8.77 -7.55
CA HIS A 104 -0.38 -8.16 -6.68
C HIS A 104 0.79 -9.12 -6.44
N CYS A 105 0.49 -10.34 -5.98
CA CYS A 105 1.51 -11.38 -5.77
C CYS A 105 2.26 -11.67 -7.08
N GLY A 106 1.55 -11.86 -8.19
CA GLY A 106 2.16 -12.12 -9.50
C GLY A 106 3.09 -10.99 -9.98
N GLY A 107 2.65 -9.74 -9.83
CA GLY A 107 3.44 -8.57 -10.22
C GLY A 107 4.73 -8.43 -9.42
N VAL A 108 4.68 -8.70 -8.12
CA VAL A 108 5.87 -8.67 -7.26
C VAL A 108 6.81 -9.82 -7.57
N PHE A 109 6.31 -11.05 -7.73
CA PHE A 109 7.14 -12.22 -8.07
C PHE A 109 7.78 -12.13 -9.45
N THR A 110 7.22 -11.36 -10.39
CA THR A 110 7.81 -11.14 -11.73
C THR A 110 9.24 -10.55 -11.65
N HIS A 111 9.57 -9.84 -10.57
CA HIS A 111 10.88 -9.23 -10.35
C HIS A 111 11.89 -10.15 -9.65
N CYS A 112 11.44 -11.32 -9.20
CA CYS A 112 12.24 -12.30 -8.48
C CYS A 112 13.30 -13.05 -9.32
N PRO A 113 13.04 -13.47 -10.59
CA PRO A 113 14.02 -14.20 -11.40
C PRO A 113 15.17 -13.32 -11.94
N VAL A 114 15.33 -12.10 -11.44
CA VAL A 114 16.45 -11.23 -11.79
C VAL A 114 17.71 -11.79 -11.13
N GLY A 115 18.49 -12.57 -11.88
CA GLY A 115 19.72 -13.18 -11.37
C GLY A 115 20.76 -12.17 -10.86
N GLY A 116 21.71 -12.66 -10.06
CA GLY A 116 22.77 -11.85 -9.46
C GLY A 116 22.38 -11.28 -8.09
N THR A 117 23.20 -10.35 -7.58
CA THR A 117 23.03 -9.74 -6.25
C THR A 117 21.69 -9.02 -6.10
N LEU A 118 21.10 -8.53 -7.21
CA LEU A 118 19.81 -7.87 -7.21
C LEU A 118 18.66 -8.84 -6.83
N GLY A 119 18.68 -10.08 -7.32
CA GLY A 119 17.67 -11.09 -6.99
C GLY A 119 17.67 -11.51 -5.53
N GLU A 120 18.86 -11.59 -4.92
CA GLU A 120 19.00 -11.91 -3.49
C GLU A 120 18.34 -10.86 -2.58
N PHE A 121 18.32 -9.60 -3.02
CA PHE A 121 17.65 -8.50 -2.33
C PHE A 121 16.13 -8.49 -2.57
N PHE A 122 15.68 -8.83 -3.78
CA PHE A 122 14.27 -8.82 -4.15
C PHE A 122 13.50 -10.06 -3.69
N PHE A 123 14.14 -11.22 -3.52
CA PHE A 123 13.45 -12.44 -3.09
C PHE A 123 12.79 -12.30 -1.71
N PRO A 124 13.49 -11.86 -0.64
CA PRO A 124 12.85 -11.65 0.66
C PRO A 124 11.77 -10.57 0.61
N PHE A 125 12.00 -9.48 -0.14
CA PHE A 125 10.98 -8.44 -0.37
C PHE A 125 9.72 -9.04 -0.97
N ALA A 126 9.85 -9.81 -2.05
CA ALA A 126 8.72 -10.36 -2.80
C ALA A 126 7.90 -11.35 -1.98
N VAL A 127 8.59 -12.21 -1.22
CA VAL A 127 7.93 -13.18 -0.35
C VAL A 127 7.28 -12.49 0.84
N THR A 128 7.89 -11.46 1.45
CA THR A 128 7.27 -10.69 2.53
C THR A 128 5.99 -9.99 2.06
N VAL A 129 6.01 -9.31 0.91
CA VAL A 129 4.80 -8.68 0.36
C VAL A 129 3.72 -9.73 0.11
N SER A 130 4.07 -10.84 -0.56
CA SER A 130 3.09 -11.87 -0.91
C SER A 130 2.49 -12.57 0.32
N ALA A 131 3.31 -12.86 1.32
CA ALA A 131 2.86 -13.38 2.61
C ALA A 131 1.88 -12.41 3.27
N ALA A 132 2.20 -11.11 3.26
CA ALA A 132 1.36 -10.10 3.87
C ALA A 132 0.03 -9.91 3.14
N VAL A 133 0.03 -9.93 1.80
CA VAL A 133 -1.19 -9.95 0.96
C VAL A 133 -2.06 -11.16 1.31
N ILE A 134 -1.48 -12.37 1.35
CA ILE A 134 -2.23 -13.60 1.62
C ILE A 134 -2.82 -13.61 3.03
N VAL A 135 -2.02 -13.19 4.03
CA VAL A 135 -2.48 -13.10 5.41
C VAL A 135 -3.56 -12.01 5.54
N SER A 136 -3.41 -10.87 4.87
CA SER A 136 -4.44 -9.81 4.80
C SER A 136 -5.76 -10.38 4.31
N LEU A 137 -5.74 -11.09 3.18
CA LEU A 137 -6.94 -11.71 2.61
C LEU A 137 -7.60 -12.66 3.61
N LEU A 138 -6.80 -13.47 4.30
CA LEU A 138 -7.30 -14.42 5.29
C LEU A 138 -7.94 -13.71 6.49
N VAL A 139 -7.30 -12.65 7.00
CA VAL A 139 -7.84 -11.83 8.08
C VAL A 139 -9.11 -11.10 7.62
N ALA A 140 -9.10 -10.49 6.44
CA ALA A 140 -10.26 -9.80 5.89
C ALA A 140 -11.44 -10.76 5.72
N ARG A 141 -11.24 -11.99 5.23
CA ARG A 141 -12.33 -12.95 4.99
C ARG A 141 -12.83 -13.67 6.23
N THR A 142 -12.02 -13.76 7.28
CA THR A 142 -12.40 -14.48 8.51
C THR A 142 -12.79 -13.51 9.63
N LEU A 143 -11.90 -12.59 9.96
CA LEU A 143 -12.03 -11.69 11.10
C LEU A 143 -13.04 -10.58 10.82
N SER A 144 -12.94 -9.90 9.66
CA SER A 144 -13.75 -8.71 9.37
C SER A 144 -15.26 -9.01 9.36
N PRO A 145 -15.78 -10.05 8.65
CA PRO A 145 -17.19 -10.42 8.70
C PRO A 145 -17.66 -10.78 10.11
N VAL A 146 -16.88 -11.55 10.86
CA VAL A 146 -17.24 -11.99 12.21
C VAL A 146 -17.33 -10.80 13.17
N LEU A 147 -16.32 -9.93 13.17
CA LEU A 147 -16.33 -8.73 14.01
C LEU A 147 -17.43 -7.76 13.61
N THR A 148 -17.72 -7.64 12.31
CA THR A 148 -18.79 -6.77 11.83
C THR A 148 -20.16 -7.27 12.30
N VAL A 149 -20.43 -8.59 12.25
CA VAL A 149 -21.67 -9.16 12.80
C VAL A 149 -21.80 -8.93 14.31
N LEU A 150 -20.68 -9.01 15.04
CA LEU A 150 -20.68 -8.90 16.50
C LEU A 150 -20.82 -7.45 16.99
N TRP A 151 -20.19 -6.51 16.32
CA TRP A 151 -20.06 -5.12 16.79
C TRP A 151 -20.92 -4.13 16.03
N LEU A 152 -21.27 -4.42 14.77
CA LEU A 152 -22.08 -3.50 13.98
C LEU A 152 -23.55 -3.62 14.37
N ARG A 153 -24.03 -2.58 15.06
CA ARG A 153 -25.45 -2.42 15.38
C ARG A 153 -26.14 -1.62 14.29
N PRO A 154 -27.40 -1.94 13.93
CA PRO A 154 -28.22 -1.10 13.09
C PRO A 154 -28.27 0.30 13.69
N GLN A 155 -27.71 1.29 12.99
CA GLN A 155 -27.79 2.67 13.43
C GLN A 155 -29.01 3.33 12.77
N PRO A 156 -29.87 4.04 13.52
CA PRO A 156 -30.87 4.89 12.91
C PRO A 156 -30.16 5.93 12.04
N GLN A 157 -30.70 6.22 10.85
CA GLN A 157 -30.15 7.23 9.93
C GLN A 157 -29.82 8.51 10.70
N ARG A 158 -28.54 8.77 10.91
CA ARG A 158 -28.09 9.96 11.63
C ARG A 158 -28.28 11.19 10.74
N SER A 159 -28.64 12.30 11.38
CA SER A 159 -28.76 13.61 10.75
C SER A 159 -27.55 13.91 9.85
N PRO A 160 -27.74 14.38 8.61
CA PRO A 160 -26.65 14.61 7.67
C PRO A 160 -25.70 15.68 8.23
N SER A 161 -24.45 15.28 8.49
CA SER A 161 -23.36 16.18 8.83
C SER A 161 -23.10 17.16 7.67
N TRP A 162 -22.53 18.33 7.96
CA TRP A 162 -22.05 19.24 6.91
C TRP A 162 -21.09 18.54 5.94
N PHE A 163 -20.31 17.57 6.46
CA PHE A 163 -19.37 16.77 5.68
C PHE A 163 -20.08 15.78 4.75
N SER A 164 -21.17 15.14 5.19
CA SER A 164 -21.91 14.21 4.32
C SER A 164 -22.57 14.94 3.16
N ARG A 165 -23.11 16.15 3.40
CA ARG A 165 -23.66 17.00 2.33
C ARG A 165 -22.60 17.44 1.31
N CYS A 166 -21.38 17.72 1.77
CA CYS A 166 -20.26 18.03 0.88
C CYS A 166 -19.89 16.82 0.00
N LEU A 167 -19.86 15.62 0.58
CA LEU A 167 -19.63 14.39 -0.18
C LEU A 167 -20.75 14.11 -1.20
N ASP A 168 -22.00 14.34 -0.83
CA ASP A 168 -23.14 14.17 -1.73
C ASP A 168 -23.05 15.13 -2.92
N THR A 169 -22.73 16.41 -2.69
CA THR A 169 -22.58 17.40 -3.79
C THR A 169 -21.37 17.11 -4.67
N LEU A 170 -20.27 16.61 -4.10
CA LEU A 170 -19.12 16.10 -4.87
C LEU A 170 -19.51 14.87 -5.70
N GLY A 171 -20.34 13.98 -5.15
CA GLY A 171 -20.92 12.84 -5.85
C GLY A 171 -21.74 13.26 -7.07
N ASP A 172 -22.63 14.25 -6.91
CA ASP A 172 -23.43 14.80 -8.02
C ASP A 172 -22.56 15.50 -9.09
N GLY A 173 -21.46 16.13 -8.65
CA GLY A 173 -20.45 16.69 -9.55
C GLY A 173 -19.74 15.59 -10.36
N TYR A 174 -19.29 14.54 -9.67
CA TYR A 174 -18.66 13.38 -10.28
C TYR A 174 -19.58 12.70 -11.29
N GLN A 175 -20.86 12.48 -10.95
CA GLN A 175 -21.85 11.90 -11.87
C GLN A 175 -22.03 12.72 -13.15
N ARG A 176 -22.06 14.05 -13.05
CA ARG A 176 -22.14 14.94 -14.23
C ARG A 176 -20.91 14.84 -15.11
N VAL A 177 -19.71 14.87 -14.53
CA VAL A 177 -18.45 14.73 -15.28
C VAL A 177 -18.38 13.35 -15.92
N LEU A 178 -18.81 12.30 -15.22
CA LEU A 178 -18.84 10.94 -15.74
C LEU A 178 -19.83 10.79 -16.91
N ALA A 179 -21.01 11.38 -16.80
CA ALA A 179 -22.00 11.38 -17.88
C ALA A 179 -21.48 12.13 -19.12
N TRP A 180 -20.89 13.30 -18.94
CA TRP A 180 -20.24 14.04 -20.02
C TRP A 180 -19.11 13.23 -20.65
N SER A 181 -18.33 12.56 -19.80
CA SER A 181 -17.20 11.74 -20.20
C SER A 181 -17.63 10.57 -21.09
N LEU A 182 -18.63 9.81 -20.67
CA LEU A 182 -19.19 8.70 -21.44
C LEU A 182 -19.75 9.17 -22.80
N GLY A 183 -20.29 10.39 -22.86
CA GLY A 183 -20.75 11.02 -24.11
C GLY A 183 -19.62 11.36 -25.10
N HIS A 184 -18.39 11.58 -24.62
CA HIS A 184 -17.24 12.00 -25.42
C HIS A 184 -16.11 10.96 -25.43
N ARG A 185 -16.47 9.67 -25.54
CA ARG A 185 -15.54 8.52 -25.47
C ARG A 185 -14.27 8.66 -26.32
N TRP A 186 -14.36 9.22 -27.54
CA TRP A 186 -13.18 9.38 -28.41
C TRP A 186 -12.17 10.40 -27.88
N TRP A 187 -12.63 11.51 -27.29
CA TRP A 187 -11.75 12.49 -26.66
C TRP A 187 -11.08 11.93 -25.41
N ILE A 188 -11.80 11.12 -24.64
CA ILE A 188 -11.23 10.47 -23.44
C ILE A 188 -10.18 9.44 -23.83
N VAL A 189 -10.47 8.60 -24.83
CA VAL A 189 -9.50 7.63 -25.32
C VAL A 189 -8.28 8.36 -25.88
N ALA A 190 -8.46 9.46 -26.62
CA ALA A 190 -7.34 10.26 -27.11
C ALA A 190 -6.52 10.86 -25.95
N LEU A 191 -7.18 11.39 -24.92
CA LEU A 191 -6.51 11.93 -23.73
C LEU A 191 -5.75 10.84 -22.95
N ALA A 192 -6.34 9.65 -22.79
CA ALA A 192 -5.71 8.51 -22.13
C ALA A 192 -4.50 7.98 -22.91
N MET A 193 -4.61 7.93 -24.24
CA MET A 193 -3.48 7.56 -25.09
C MET A 193 -2.39 8.63 -25.06
N ALA A 194 -2.75 9.91 -25.08
CA ALA A 194 -1.80 11.00 -24.97
C ALA A 194 -1.06 10.98 -23.61
N SER A 195 -1.76 10.74 -22.50
CA SER A 195 -1.13 10.63 -21.18
C SER A 195 -0.24 9.40 -21.05
N LEU A 196 -0.62 8.27 -21.65
CA LEU A 196 0.22 7.07 -21.73
C LEU A 196 1.52 7.34 -22.51
N ILE A 197 1.40 7.95 -23.70
CA ILE A 197 2.56 8.30 -24.53
C ILE A 197 3.46 9.30 -23.80
N ALA A 198 2.87 10.32 -23.16
CA ALA A 198 3.63 11.28 -22.36
C ALA A 198 4.36 10.60 -21.19
N GLY A 199 3.71 9.67 -20.49
CA GLY A 199 4.33 8.88 -19.43
C GLY A 199 5.52 8.06 -19.93
N LEU A 200 5.36 7.34 -21.04
CA LEU A 200 6.44 6.57 -21.66
C LEU A 200 7.59 7.46 -22.17
N ALA A 201 7.29 8.64 -22.68
CA ALA A 201 8.28 9.60 -23.16
C ALA A 201 9.15 10.19 -22.03
N ILE A 202 8.66 10.17 -20.79
CA ILE A 202 9.41 10.64 -19.60
C ILE A 202 10.43 9.60 -19.11
N ILE A 203 10.19 8.30 -19.32
CA ILE A 203 11.07 7.21 -18.86
C ILE A 203 12.56 7.42 -19.20
N PRO A 204 12.95 7.73 -20.46
CA PRO A 204 14.37 7.93 -20.80
C PRO A 204 15.00 9.16 -20.14
N LEU A 205 14.19 10.09 -19.61
CA LEU A 205 14.66 11.30 -18.96
C LEU A 205 15.04 11.07 -17.48
N ILE A 206 14.64 9.93 -16.90
CA ILE A 206 14.87 9.62 -15.48
C ILE A 206 16.31 9.08 -15.32
N PRO A 207 17.18 9.77 -14.56
CA PRO A 207 18.53 9.29 -14.31
C PRO A 207 18.48 7.97 -13.53
N GLN A 208 19.17 6.96 -14.04
CA GLN A 208 19.22 5.64 -13.41
C GLN A 208 20.30 5.62 -12.32
N GLY A 209 19.89 5.31 -11.10
CA GLY A 209 20.77 5.11 -9.95
C GLY A 209 20.39 3.83 -9.21
N PHE A 210 21.37 3.04 -8.79
CA PHE A 210 21.13 1.74 -8.17
C PHE A 210 20.72 1.86 -6.70
N VAL A 211 21.46 2.65 -5.91
CA VAL A 211 21.17 2.93 -4.50
C VAL A 211 21.49 4.41 -4.24
N PRO A 212 20.58 5.19 -3.63
CA PRO A 212 20.90 6.56 -3.24
C PRO A 212 22.03 6.54 -2.20
N THR A 213 23.00 7.44 -2.35
CA THR A 213 24.05 7.62 -1.34
C THR A 213 23.42 8.15 -0.06
N LEU A 214 23.19 7.27 0.91
CA LEU A 214 22.76 7.63 2.25
C LEU A 214 23.97 8.13 3.03
N ASP A 215 23.85 9.33 3.60
CA ASP A 215 24.82 9.84 4.54
C ASP A 215 24.79 8.97 5.80
N ARG A 216 25.85 8.18 5.99
CA ARG A 216 26.02 7.31 7.17
C ARG A 216 26.82 8.00 8.29
N GLY A 217 27.08 9.30 8.16
CA GLY A 217 27.91 10.05 9.10
C GLY A 217 29.37 9.60 9.11
N ASN A 218 29.83 8.88 8.08
CA ASN A 218 31.20 8.43 7.94
C ASN A 218 31.91 9.16 6.79
N LEU A 219 33.12 9.65 7.07
CA LEU A 219 33.99 10.27 6.07
C LEU A 219 35.19 9.36 5.83
N THR A 220 35.22 8.72 4.67
CA THR A 220 36.37 7.93 4.22
C THR A 220 37.38 8.83 3.52
N LEU A 221 38.49 9.14 4.20
CA LEU A 221 39.62 9.88 3.63
C LEU A 221 40.60 8.90 2.98
N PHE A 222 40.73 8.95 1.65
CA PHE A 222 41.76 8.20 0.93
C PHE A 222 43.06 9.00 0.89
N PHE A 223 44.02 8.65 1.74
CA PHE A 223 45.35 9.24 1.69
C PHE A 223 46.20 8.53 0.62
N ASN A 224 46.50 9.19 -0.49
CA ASN A 224 47.40 8.66 -1.51
C ASN A 224 48.84 9.13 -1.20
N PRO A 225 49.78 8.24 -0.81
CA PRO A 225 51.15 8.60 -0.45
C PRO A 225 52.01 8.87 -1.70
N LEU A 226 51.56 9.74 -2.61
CA LEU A 226 52.39 10.26 -3.71
C LEU A 226 53.59 11.07 -3.17
N LEU A 227 53.43 11.68 -1.99
CA LEU A 227 54.52 12.40 -1.31
C LEU A 227 55.65 11.46 -0.86
N GLN A 228 55.35 10.21 -0.50
CA GLN A 228 56.36 9.23 -0.09
C GLN A 228 57.17 8.72 -1.29
N LYS A 229 56.53 8.60 -2.47
CA LYS A 229 57.17 8.26 -3.75
C LYS A 229 58.06 9.40 -4.29
N LEU A 230 57.69 10.67 -4.03
CA LEU A 230 58.49 11.85 -4.36
C LEU A 230 59.66 12.08 -3.38
N LEU A 231 59.43 11.92 -2.07
CA LEU A 231 60.47 12.03 -1.04
C LEU A 231 61.51 10.91 -1.12
N GLY A 232 61.10 9.68 -1.51
CA GLY A 232 62.03 8.57 -1.78
C GLY A 232 62.94 8.78 -2.99
N ARG A 233 62.55 9.65 -3.96
CA ARG A 233 63.39 10.04 -5.10
C ARG A 233 64.36 11.18 -4.78
N CYS A 234 64.12 11.97 -3.72
CA CYS A 234 65.03 13.03 -3.27
C CYS A 234 66.06 12.56 -2.22
N LEU A 235 65.84 11.43 -1.55
CA LEU A 235 66.71 10.90 -0.48
C LEU A 235 67.69 9.80 -0.92
N LEU A 236 67.71 9.43 -2.20
CA LEU A 236 68.79 8.63 -2.79
C LEU A 236 69.56 9.50 -3.79
N PRO A 237 70.64 10.19 -3.37
CA PRO A 237 71.60 10.68 -4.34
C PRO A 237 72.16 9.47 -5.10
N GLN A 238 72.10 9.54 -6.43
CA GLN A 238 72.91 8.70 -7.28
C GLN A 238 74.37 8.98 -6.93
N GLY A 239 75.03 8.00 -6.33
CA GLY A 239 76.45 7.99 -5.98
C GLY A 239 76.89 6.58 -5.71
#